data_AF-A0A358HPM0-F1
#
_entry.id   AF-A0A358HPM0-F1
#
_cell.length_a   1.000
_cell.length_b   1.000
_cell.length_c   1.000
_cell.angle_alpha   90.00
_cell.angle_beta   90.00
_cell.angle_gamma   90.00
#
_symmetry.space_group_name_H-M   'P 1'
#
loop_
_entity.id
_entity.type
_entity.pdbx_description
1 polymer ?
#
loop_
_entity_poly.entity_id
_entity_poly.type
_entity_poly.pdbx_seq_one_letter_code
_entity_poly.pdbx_strand_id
1 'polypeptide(L)' 'MMILAIGAVVALCADPMPVHAADGLIVADQMIEHGGGCRKSSPPGQCCHMDNKAGSVHCH' A
#
# COMPACT_ATOMS: atom_id res chain seq x y z
N MET A 1 -6.73 42.59 37.26
CA MET A 1 -6.32 41.18 37.43
C MET A 1 -6.99 40.20 36.45
N MET A 2 -8.15 40.50 35.81
CA MET A 2 -8.75 39.59 34.81
C MET A 2 -8.03 39.59 33.44
N ILE A 3 -7.32 40.66 33.08
CA ILE A 3 -6.64 40.78 31.77
C ILE A 3 -5.36 39.93 31.68
N LEU A 4 -4.73 39.61 32.82
CA LEU A 4 -3.55 38.73 32.87
C LEU A 4 -3.91 37.24 32.69
N ALA A 5 -5.14 36.86 33.04
CA ALA A 5 -5.61 35.48 32.94
C ALA A 5 -5.93 35.04 31.50
N ILE A 6 -6.31 35.98 30.63
CA ILE A 6 -6.70 35.70 29.25
C ILE A 6 -5.46 35.37 28.39
N GLY A 7 -4.31 36.00 28.66
CA GLY A 7 -3.07 35.76 27.92
C GLY A 7 -2.46 34.37 28.15
N ALA A 8 -2.68 33.77 29.32
CA ALA A 8 -2.13 32.45 29.67
C ALA A 8 -2.83 31.28 28.94
N VAL A 9 -4.08 31.47 28.48
CA VAL A 9 -4.86 30.42 27.81
C VAL A 9 -4.41 30.21 26.35
N VAL A 10 -3.86 31.24 25.71
CA VAL A 10 -3.47 31.18 24.28
C VAL A 10 -2.16 30.40 24.06
N ALA A 11 -1.33 30.26 25.08
CA ALA A 11 -0.01 29.65 24.96
C ALA A 11 -0.01 28.10 25.02
N LEU A 12 -1.13 27.45 25.36
CA LEU A 12 -1.17 26.01 25.64
C LEU A 12 -1.69 25.14 24.48
N CYS A 13 -1.98 25.72 23.30
CA CYS A 13 -2.62 24.99 22.19
C CYS A 13 -1.74 24.88 20.92
N ALA A 14 -0.44 25.13 21.03
CA ALA A 14 0.49 25.14 19.89
C ALA A 14 1.18 23.77 19.66
N ASP A 15 0.46 22.67 19.85
CA ASP A 15 1.00 21.35 19.50
C ASP A 15 0.97 21.15 17.97
N PRO A 16 2.11 20.89 17.32
CA PRO A 16 2.13 20.56 15.90
C PRO A 16 1.48 19.18 15.69
N MET A 17 0.35 19.16 14.99
CA MET A 17 -0.27 17.90 14.56
C MET A 17 0.66 17.17 13.57
N PRO A 18 0.87 15.85 13.74
CA PRO A 18 1.63 15.07 12.78
C PRO A 18 0.85 14.99 11.47
N VAL A 19 1.38 15.61 10.41
CA VAL A 19 0.89 15.41 9.05
C VAL A 19 1.15 13.94 8.69
N HIS A 20 0.08 13.18 8.51
CA HIS A 20 0.18 11.85 7.94
C HIS A 20 0.41 12.05 6.45
N ALA A 21 1.67 11.91 6.01
CA ALA A 21 1.94 11.73 4.60
C ALA A 21 1.12 10.50 4.18
N ALA A 22 0.21 10.69 3.21
CA ALA A 22 -0.43 9.57 2.56
C ALA A 22 0.70 8.70 2.02
N ASP A 23 0.92 7.56 2.69
CA ASP A 23 1.85 6.55 2.24
C ASP A 23 1.41 6.25 0.81
N GLY A 24 2.23 6.69 -0.14
CA GLY A 24 1.87 6.67 -1.55
C GLY A 24 1.46 5.24 -1.82
N LEU A 25 0.20 5.05 -2.27
CA LEU A 25 -0.37 3.75 -2.55
C LEU A 25 0.66 3.00 -3.37
N ILE A 26 1.41 2.13 -2.69
CA ILE A 26 2.20 1.13 -3.34
C ILE A 26 1.10 0.35 -4.03
N VAL A 27 1.00 0.50 -5.34
CA VAL A 27 0.50 -0.57 -6.17
C VAL A 27 1.48 -1.68 -5.87
N ALA A 28 1.24 -2.39 -4.77
CA ALA A 28 1.60 -3.78 -4.67
C ALA A 28 1.01 -4.32 -5.96
N ASP A 29 1.88 -4.55 -6.93
CA ASP A 29 1.57 -5.36 -8.07
C ASP A 29 0.88 -6.55 -7.45
N GLN A 30 -0.45 -6.59 -7.61
CA GLN A 30 -1.27 -7.65 -7.09
C GLN A 30 -0.89 -8.80 -8.00
N MET A 31 0.30 -9.37 -7.77
CA MET A 31 0.72 -10.62 -8.33
C MET A 31 -0.33 -11.56 -7.78
N ILE A 32 -1.37 -11.77 -8.60
CA ILE A 32 -2.49 -12.60 -8.23
C ILE A 32 -1.88 -13.99 -8.16
N GLU A 33 -1.53 -14.36 -6.94
CA GLU A 33 -1.02 -15.66 -6.58
C GLU A 33 -2.15 -16.66 -6.83
N HIS A 34 -2.25 -17.13 -8.06
CA HIS A 34 -3.05 -18.28 -8.39
C HIS A 34 -2.35 -19.48 -7.73
N GLY A 35 -2.99 -20.04 -6.69
CA GLY A 35 -2.47 -21.19 -5.94
C GLY A 35 -2.22 -22.38 -6.88
N GLY A 36 -0.97 -22.55 -7.30
CA GLY A 36 -0.59 -23.51 -8.35
C GLY A 36 0.89 -23.42 -8.75
N GLY A 37 1.53 -22.27 -8.50
CA GLY A 37 2.94 -22.05 -8.76
C GLY A 37 3.27 -21.97 -10.26
N CYS A 38 4.46 -21.48 -10.58
CA CYS A 38 4.90 -21.34 -11.96
C CYS A 38 5.19 -22.71 -12.60
N ARG A 39 4.94 -22.84 -13.90
CA ARG A 39 5.41 -24.01 -14.64
C ARG A 39 6.93 -24.02 -14.67
N LYS A 40 7.52 -25.21 -14.55
CA LYS A 40 8.98 -25.41 -14.61
C LYS A 40 9.60 -24.96 -15.95
N SER A 41 8.80 -24.94 -17.02
CA SER A 41 9.20 -24.51 -18.36
C SER A 41 8.99 -23.02 -18.61
N SER A 42 8.66 -22.23 -17.58
CA SER A 42 8.48 -20.79 -17.75
C SER A 42 9.80 -20.10 -18.13
N PRO A 43 9.76 -19.10 -19.02
CA PRO A 43 10.95 -18.33 -19.37
C PRO A 43 11.54 -17.59 -18.15
N PRO A 44 12.83 -17.23 -18.18
CA PRO A 44 13.43 -16.42 -17.12
C PRO A 44 12.67 -15.11 -16.90
N GLY A 45 12.28 -14.83 -15.66
CA GLY A 45 11.58 -13.62 -15.27
C GLY A 45 10.08 -13.59 -15.59
N GLN A 46 9.51 -14.69 -16.12
CA GLN A 46 8.06 -14.83 -16.27
C GLN A 46 7.54 -16.06 -15.53
N CYS A 47 6.33 -15.95 -15.00
CA CYS A 47 5.59 -17.05 -14.42
C CYS A 47 4.42 -17.40 -15.34
N CYS A 48 4.49 -18.55 -16.00
CA CYS A 48 3.41 -19.03 -16.86
C CYS A 48 2.59 -20.10 -16.16
N HIS A 49 1.27 -20.02 -16.29
CA HIS A 49 0.30 -20.94 -15.70
C HIS A 49 -0.65 -21.48 -16.79
N MET A 50 -1.09 -22.73 -16.63
CA MET A 50 -2.09 -23.34 -17.51
C MET A 50 -3.47 -23.16 -16.89
N ASP A 51 -4.34 -22.38 -17.54
CA ASP A 51 -5.75 -22.38 -17.21
C ASP A 51 -6.39 -23.65 -17.79
N ASN A 52 -6.59 -24.67 -16.95
CA ASN A 52 -7.21 -25.93 -17.37
C ASN A 52 -8.67 -25.77 -17.80
N LYS A 53 -9.34 -24.70 -17.36
CA LYS A 53 -10.73 -24.42 -17.71
C LYS A 53 -10.81 -23.77 -19.10
N ALA A 54 -9.91 -22.83 -19.39
CA ALA A 54 -9.84 -22.19 -20.70
C ALA A 54 -9.02 -22.98 -21.74
N GLY A 55 -8.18 -23.92 -21.29
CA GLY A 55 -7.25 -24.66 -22.14
C GLY A 55 -6.12 -23.79 -22.70
N SER A 56 -5.79 -22.68 -22.05
CA SER A 56 -4.78 -21.73 -22.52
C SER A 56 -3.70 -21.50 -21.47
N VAL A 57 -2.51 -21.12 -21.95
CA VAL A 57 -1.41 -20.69 -21.09
C VAL A 57 -1.41 -19.18 -21.04
N HIS A 58 -1.28 -18.62 -19.84
CA HIS A 58 -1.04 -17.21 -19.66
C HIS A 58 0.20 -17.01 -18.79
N CYS A 59 0.96 -15.95 -19.09
CA CYS A 59 2.20 -15.60 -18.40
C CYS A 59 2.07 -14.23 -17.73
N HIS A 60 2.74 -14.10 -16.59
CA HIS A 60 2.98 -12.87 -15.84
C HIS A 60 4.46 -12.55 -15.85
#